data_AF-A0A8E2JP83-F1
#
_entry.id   AF-A0A8E2JP83-F1
#
_cell.length_a   1.000
_cell.length_b   1.000
_cell.length_c   1.000
_cell.angle_alpha   90.00
_cell.angle_beta   90.00
_cell.angle_gamma   90.00
#
_symmetry.space_group_name_H-M   'P 1'
#
loop_
_entity.id
_entity.type
_entity.pdbx_description
1 polymer ?
#
loop_
_entity_poly.entity_id
_entity_poly.type
_entity_poly.pdbx_seq_one_letter_code
_entity_poly.pdbx_strand_id
1 'polypeptide(L)'
;MLLLDYQNVLIESLLKDRFSGHVSPRYLLAASPVSIDQVVSDFDGVTFHISTPESKTKILVSISVKCFQELVKYGAQGVLEREYGPYIVPAEQGFDFSVQVDLENLPEDQSARDDLIRRISLFKRNVMAAPFEQAFDEFAELQEQASKFTSEQAPQGVREGGEVRAIHYREEEAIYIKASHDRVTVIFSTVFREETDRIFGKVFLQEFVDARRRAIQNAPQVLFRNDPPLELQNVPGLSTSGAGEIGYITFVLFPRHLTRQRRDEVISHIQTFRDYFHYHIKASKAYIHSRMRRRTADFLQVLRRARPEGDEKERKTASGRTFKRQHPNPVSTMRWPWSTKDSQKEDSNENRRPLSWPNDLNAVSWSQYIEARTVVPSLLFTITTLTFIRIYKSYLRRIPNVNYIKPDLFRRRSLFGKVTSVGDADNFRLFHTPGGRLAGWGWLPWKTVPSKKEDLAAKTIHIRIAGVDAPELAHFGRLAQPFSTEAYNWLTSYILHRHVRAYIYRRDQYDRVVAIVFVRKRLFKRDVGLEMLKKGLATVYEAKTGSEFGEFERQYRQAEMKAKSDGVGMWSQPSLWARLRGEKGKALESPREYKVRMAATRPETESKKKAR
;
A
#
# COMPACT_ATOMS: atom_id res chain seq x y z
N MET A 1 7.84 -12.41 -3.11
CA MET A 1 7.10 -12.79 -1.89
C MET A 1 7.19 -11.63 -0.89
N LEU A 2 6.05 -11.09 -0.43
CA LEU A 2 6.03 -9.95 0.50
C LEU A 2 5.84 -10.44 1.95
N LEU A 3 4.78 -11.17 2.24
CA LEU A 3 4.64 -11.89 3.50
C LEU A 3 5.37 -13.22 3.43
N LEU A 4 5.95 -13.67 4.54
CA LEU A 4 6.52 -15.00 4.64
C LEU A 4 5.39 -16.02 4.80
N ASP A 5 5.58 -17.21 4.23
CA ASP A 5 4.66 -18.33 4.44
C ASP A 5 4.77 -18.83 5.88
N TYR A 6 3.65 -19.24 6.48
CA TYR A 6 3.62 -19.75 7.86
C TYR A 6 4.01 -21.22 7.96
N GLN A 7 3.78 -21.95 6.88
CA GLN A 7 4.04 -23.39 6.79
C GLN A 7 5.43 -23.66 6.25
N ASN A 8 6.01 -24.78 6.67
CA ASN A 8 7.22 -25.29 6.06
C ASN A 8 6.87 -25.93 4.71
N VAL A 9 7.18 -25.21 3.64
CA VAL A 9 6.86 -25.60 2.25
C VAL A 9 7.51 -26.94 1.86
N LEU A 10 8.68 -27.25 2.42
CA LEU A 10 9.37 -28.52 2.16
C LEU A 10 8.57 -29.68 2.78
N ILE A 11 8.20 -29.59 4.05
CA ILE A 11 7.38 -30.61 4.72
C ILE A 11 6.04 -30.78 4.00
N GLU A 12 5.38 -29.68 3.65
CA GLU A 12 4.10 -29.71 2.94
C GLU A 12 4.21 -30.40 1.58
N SER A 13 5.21 -30.05 0.77
CA SER A 13 5.41 -30.64 -0.56
C SER A 13 5.78 -32.12 -0.49
N LEU A 14 6.62 -32.51 0.47
CA LEU A 14 6.99 -33.90 0.71
C LEU A 14 5.77 -34.74 1.11
N LEU A 15 4.96 -34.25 2.05
CA LEU A 15 3.76 -34.97 2.49
C LEU A 15 2.70 -35.06 1.39
N LYS A 16 2.48 -33.99 0.59
CA LYS A 16 1.58 -34.04 -0.58
C LYS A 16 2.02 -35.08 -1.59
N ASP A 17 3.31 -35.14 -1.90
CA ASP A 17 3.88 -36.12 -2.82
C ASP A 17 3.67 -37.56 -2.30
N ARG A 18 3.81 -37.78 -0.98
CA ARG A 18 3.61 -39.10 -0.37
C ARG A 18 2.14 -39.50 -0.21
N PHE A 19 1.25 -38.58 0.18
CA PHE A 19 -0.17 -38.88 0.45
C PHE A 19 -1.01 -39.00 -0.83
N SER A 20 -0.62 -38.31 -1.89
CA SER A 20 -1.33 -38.39 -3.18
C SER A 20 -1.14 -39.74 -3.87
N GLY A 21 -0.18 -40.57 -3.41
CA GLY A 21 0.09 -41.91 -3.95
C GLY A 21 0.30 -41.92 -5.47
N HIS A 22 0.63 -40.77 -6.07
CA HIS A 22 0.35 -40.57 -7.49
C HIS A 22 1.18 -41.50 -8.36
N VAL A 23 0.45 -42.44 -8.99
CA VAL A 23 0.56 -42.81 -10.40
C VAL A 23 1.06 -41.60 -11.19
N SER A 24 2.38 -41.54 -11.42
CA SER A 24 2.93 -40.58 -12.36
C SER A 24 2.24 -40.79 -13.71
N PRO A 25 1.88 -39.74 -14.48
CA PRO A 25 1.35 -39.90 -15.84
C PRO A 25 2.33 -40.58 -16.82
N ARG A 26 3.52 -40.95 -16.34
CA ARG A 26 4.56 -41.70 -17.03
C ARG A 26 4.58 -43.20 -16.69
N TYR A 27 3.96 -43.65 -15.59
CA TYR A 27 3.96 -45.04 -15.14
C TYR A 27 2.65 -45.41 -14.42
N LEU A 28 1.92 -46.41 -14.95
CA LEU A 28 0.62 -46.93 -14.49
C LEU A 28 0.68 -47.80 -13.21
N LEU A 29 1.64 -47.58 -12.31
CA LEU A 29 1.78 -48.34 -11.06
C LEU A 29 1.84 -47.39 -9.86
N ALA A 30 1.15 -47.75 -8.78
CA ALA A 30 1.26 -47.06 -7.49
C ALA A 30 2.73 -47.02 -7.08
N ALA A 31 3.26 -45.82 -6.80
CA ALA A 31 4.66 -45.68 -6.44
C ALA A 31 4.94 -46.40 -5.11
N SER A 32 5.94 -47.28 -5.10
CA SER A 32 6.35 -47.97 -3.88
C SER A 32 6.88 -46.96 -2.85
N PRO A 33 6.58 -47.15 -1.55
CA PRO A 33 7.09 -46.27 -0.50
C PRO A 33 8.62 -46.17 -0.54
N VAL A 34 9.15 -44.96 -0.42
CA VAL A 34 10.60 -44.64 -0.48
C VAL A 34 11.08 -44.33 0.93
N SER A 35 12.24 -44.86 1.33
CA SER A 35 12.88 -44.51 2.60
C SER A 35 13.31 -43.05 2.60
N ILE A 36 13.02 -42.35 3.69
CA ILE A 36 13.37 -40.93 3.86
C ILE A 36 14.24 -40.83 5.11
N ASP A 37 15.28 -40.00 5.00
CA ASP A 37 16.12 -39.58 6.10
C ASP A 37 16.67 -38.20 5.75
N GLN A 38 16.04 -37.15 6.27
CA GLN A 38 16.34 -35.77 5.96
C GLN A 38 16.25 -34.88 7.19
N VAL A 39 17.29 -34.08 7.42
CA VAL A 39 17.31 -33.02 8.43
C VAL A 39 17.11 -31.68 7.73
N VAL A 40 16.14 -30.90 8.21
CA VAL A 40 15.71 -29.63 7.61
C VAL A 40 15.74 -28.55 8.68
N SER A 41 16.40 -27.43 8.38
CA SER A 41 16.39 -26.28 9.29
C SER A 41 15.30 -25.28 8.90
N ASP A 42 14.72 -24.64 9.91
CA ASP A 42 13.77 -23.54 9.77
C ASP A 42 14.29 -22.30 10.51
N PHE A 43 13.56 -21.18 10.45
CA PHE A 43 13.91 -19.97 11.17
C PHE A 43 13.98 -20.22 12.69
N ASP A 44 14.64 -19.31 13.40
CA ASP A 44 14.85 -19.36 14.86
C ASP A 44 15.70 -20.55 15.37
N GLY A 45 16.42 -21.21 14.47
CA GLY A 45 17.26 -22.36 14.84
C GLY A 45 16.44 -23.61 15.14
N VAL A 46 15.19 -23.67 14.67
CA VAL A 46 14.37 -24.87 14.71
C VAL A 46 14.92 -25.88 13.72
N THR A 47 14.99 -27.14 14.13
CA THR A 47 15.44 -28.24 13.29
C THR A 47 14.35 -29.30 13.23
N PHE A 48 14.05 -29.75 12.02
CA PHE A 48 13.16 -30.85 11.73
C PHE A 48 13.96 -32.06 11.28
N HIS A 49 13.49 -33.24 11.65
CA HIS A 49 13.98 -34.50 11.12
C HIS A 49 12.80 -35.30 10.58
N ILE A 50 12.89 -35.66 9.30
CA ILE A 50 11.88 -36.39 8.56
C ILE A 50 12.51 -37.72 8.19
N SER A 51 12.09 -38.79 8.85
CA SER A 51 12.69 -40.11 8.70
C SER A 51 11.65 -41.22 8.58
N THR A 52 12.08 -42.38 8.11
CA THR A 52 11.28 -43.62 8.08
C THR A 52 12.01 -44.72 8.87
N PRO A 53 11.97 -44.69 10.22
CA PRO A 53 12.86 -45.50 11.05
C PRO A 53 12.53 -47.00 11.04
N GLU A 54 11.23 -47.36 11.09
CA GLU A 54 10.79 -48.76 11.13
C GLU A 54 10.49 -49.31 9.73
N SER A 55 9.74 -48.55 8.93
CA SER A 55 9.21 -49.00 7.65
C SER A 55 9.06 -47.81 6.71
N LYS A 56 9.13 -48.07 5.40
CA LYS A 56 8.99 -47.04 4.37
C LYS A 56 7.58 -46.42 4.31
N THR A 57 6.59 -47.04 4.97
CA THR A 57 5.21 -46.57 5.07
C THR A 57 4.98 -45.65 6.26
N LYS A 58 5.79 -45.76 7.32
CA LYS A 58 5.70 -44.92 8.51
C LYS A 58 6.67 -43.74 8.42
N ILE A 59 6.12 -42.53 8.25
CA ILE A 59 6.89 -41.28 8.21
C ILE A 59 6.89 -40.67 9.60
N LEU A 60 8.07 -40.53 10.20
CA LEU A 60 8.31 -39.83 11.44
C LEU A 60 8.74 -38.38 11.14
N VAL A 61 8.08 -37.43 11.77
CA VAL A 61 8.43 -36.00 11.74
C VAL A 61 8.73 -35.54 13.16
N SER A 62 9.99 -35.31 13.43
CA SER A 62 10.50 -34.82 14.72
C SER A 62 10.88 -33.35 14.63
N ILE A 63 10.66 -32.59 15.70
CA ILE A 63 11.01 -31.18 15.81
C ILE A 63 11.90 -30.95 17.04
N SER A 64 12.93 -30.13 16.87
CA SER A 64 13.75 -29.61 17.96
C SER A 64 13.63 -28.08 18.02
N VAL A 65 13.29 -27.58 19.20
CA VAL A 65 13.09 -26.16 19.51
C VAL A 65 13.79 -25.83 20.82
N LYS A 66 14.74 -24.89 20.79
CA LYS A 66 15.53 -24.53 21.98
C LYS A 66 14.70 -24.18 23.22
N CYS A 67 13.59 -23.47 23.05
CA CYS A 67 12.71 -23.05 24.14
C CYS A 67 11.56 -24.03 24.43
N PHE A 68 11.63 -25.28 23.99
CA PHE A 68 10.51 -26.23 24.13
C PHE A 68 10.04 -26.39 25.58
N GLN A 69 10.96 -26.49 26.55
CA GLN A 69 10.61 -26.61 27.97
C GLN A 69 9.81 -25.41 28.49
N GLU A 70 10.13 -24.19 28.05
CA GLU A 70 9.35 -22.99 28.38
C GLU A 70 7.95 -23.07 27.77
N LEU A 71 7.84 -23.54 26.52
CA LEU A 71 6.55 -23.70 25.85
C LEU A 71 5.67 -24.75 26.54
N VAL A 72 6.24 -25.85 27.03
CA VAL A 72 5.51 -26.85 27.82
C VAL A 72 4.94 -26.23 29.10
N LYS A 73 5.72 -25.38 29.80
CA LYS A 73 5.24 -24.64 30.98
C LYS A 73 4.00 -23.77 30.67
N TYR A 74 3.91 -23.24 29.45
CA TYR A 74 2.78 -22.44 28.98
C TYR A 74 1.68 -23.27 28.27
N GLY A 75 1.68 -24.59 28.43
CA GLY A 75 0.59 -25.45 27.94
C GLY A 75 0.72 -25.91 26.48
N ALA A 76 1.93 -25.90 25.89
CA ALA A 76 2.14 -26.40 24.53
C ALA A 76 1.67 -27.85 24.34
N GLN A 77 1.80 -28.69 25.37
CA GLN A 77 1.37 -30.08 25.34
C GLN A 77 -0.11 -30.22 24.96
N GLY A 78 -1.00 -29.41 25.56
CA GLY A 78 -2.44 -29.47 25.27
C GLY A 78 -2.79 -29.02 23.85
N VAL A 79 -2.04 -28.05 23.30
CA VAL A 79 -2.19 -27.64 21.89
C VAL A 79 -1.73 -28.76 20.95
N LEU A 80 -0.60 -29.41 21.24
CA LEU A 80 -0.08 -30.51 20.43
C LEU A 80 -1.00 -31.74 20.45
N GLU A 81 -1.54 -32.08 21.62
CA GLU A 81 -2.52 -33.16 21.78
C GLU A 81 -3.81 -32.86 21.00
N ARG A 82 -4.28 -31.61 21.02
CA ARG A 82 -5.44 -31.16 20.23
C ARG A 82 -5.22 -31.29 18.72
N GLU A 83 -4.05 -30.89 18.23
CA GLU A 83 -3.77 -30.85 16.78
C GLU A 83 -3.38 -32.22 16.21
N TYR A 84 -2.61 -33.02 16.96
CA TYR A 84 -1.97 -34.24 16.46
C TYR A 84 -2.40 -35.53 17.15
N GLY A 85 -3.19 -35.49 18.23
CA GLY A 85 -3.65 -36.62 19.07
C GLY A 85 -3.26 -38.04 18.63
N PRO A 86 -3.93 -38.63 17.61
CA PRO A 86 -3.70 -40.01 17.20
C PRO A 86 -2.34 -40.31 16.56
N TYR A 87 -1.60 -39.27 16.15
CA TYR A 87 -0.31 -39.37 15.45
C TYR A 87 0.88 -39.12 16.39
N ILE A 88 0.65 -38.81 17.66
CA ILE A 88 1.73 -38.52 18.62
C ILE A 88 2.43 -39.82 19.01
N VAL A 89 3.76 -39.78 18.96
CA VAL A 89 4.63 -40.90 19.38
C VAL A 89 5.68 -40.40 20.37
N PRO A 90 6.38 -41.29 21.10
CA PRO A 90 7.51 -40.88 21.92
C PRO A 90 8.53 -40.09 21.11
N ALA A 91 9.04 -39.01 21.71
CA ALA A 91 10.00 -38.13 21.03
C ALA A 91 11.27 -38.90 20.64
N GLU A 92 11.72 -38.67 19.42
CA GLU A 92 12.98 -39.21 18.91
C GLU A 92 14.18 -38.70 19.71
N GLN A 93 15.22 -39.52 19.87
CA GLN A 93 16.41 -39.12 20.61
C GLN A 93 17.06 -37.87 20.00
N GLY A 94 17.21 -36.82 20.81
CA GLY A 94 17.77 -35.53 20.38
C GLY A 94 16.73 -34.54 19.84
N PHE A 95 15.46 -34.92 19.79
CA PHE A 95 14.34 -34.05 19.43
C PHE A 95 13.37 -33.89 20.59
N ASP A 96 12.60 -32.81 20.57
CA ASP A 96 11.73 -32.43 21.67
C ASP A 96 10.33 -33.04 21.53
N PHE A 97 9.85 -33.21 20.30
CA PHE A 97 8.53 -33.76 20.02
C PHE A 97 8.49 -34.45 18.65
N SER A 98 7.73 -35.53 18.54
CA SER A 98 7.65 -36.35 17.31
C SER A 98 6.23 -36.76 16.99
N VAL A 99 5.90 -36.72 15.70
CA VAL A 99 4.62 -37.14 15.14
C VAL A 99 4.88 -38.17 14.06
N GLN A 100 4.15 -39.28 14.08
CA GLN A 100 4.27 -40.35 13.10
C GLN A 100 2.98 -40.49 12.30
N VAL A 101 3.12 -40.50 10.97
CA VAL A 101 2.01 -40.77 10.06
C VAL A 101 2.27 -42.05 9.30
N ASP A 102 1.27 -42.92 9.28
CA ASP A 102 1.27 -44.15 8.50
C ASP A 102 0.58 -43.92 7.15
N LEU A 103 1.27 -44.24 6.05
CA LEU A 103 0.72 -44.14 4.70
C LEU A 103 -0.38 -45.19 4.42
N GLU A 104 -0.42 -46.29 5.17
CA GLU A 104 -1.46 -47.32 5.03
C GLU A 104 -2.76 -46.93 5.75
N ASN A 105 -2.65 -46.15 6.82
CA ASN A 105 -3.78 -45.72 7.67
C ASN A 105 -4.02 -44.21 7.56
N LEU A 106 -4.24 -43.73 6.33
CA LEU A 106 -4.61 -42.34 6.07
C LEU A 106 -6.14 -42.16 6.10
N PRO A 107 -6.65 -40.96 6.48
CA PRO A 107 -8.06 -40.64 6.36
C PRO A 107 -8.58 -40.88 4.92
N GLU A 108 -9.79 -41.42 4.77
CA GLU A 108 -10.37 -41.68 3.44
C GLU A 108 -10.67 -40.39 2.67
N ASP A 109 -11.10 -39.34 3.40
CA ASP A 109 -11.45 -38.04 2.84
C ASP A 109 -10.23 -37.24 2.38
N GLN A 110 -10.22 -36.81 1.11
CA GLN A 110 -9.15 -35.97 0.56
C GLN A 110 -8.99 -34.64 1.32
N SER A 111 -10.10 -34.02 1.76
CA SER A 111 -10.07 -32.80 2.55
C SER A 111 -9.40 -33.00 3.92
N ALA A 112 -9.61 -34.16 4.55
CA ALA A 112 -8.99 -34.51 5.82
C ALA A 112 -7.48 -34.78 5.65
N ARG A 113 -7.06 -35.37 4.53
CA ARG A 113 -5.64 -35.53 4.17
C ARG A 113 -4.96 -34.18 4.01
N ASP A 114 -5.58 -33.28 3.24
CA ASP A 114 -5.03 -31.93 3.01
C ASP A 114 -4.95 -31.12 4.32
N ASP A 115 -5.93 -31.28 5.22
CA ASP A 115 -5.89 -30.64 6.54
C ASP A 115 -4.79 -31.22 7.44
N LEU A 116 -4.59 -32.55 7.44
CA LEU A 116 -3.49 -33.19 8.17
C LEU A 116 -2.12 -32.69 7.68
N ILE A 117 -1.92 -32.64 6.36
CA ILE A 117 -0.70 -32.10 5.76
C ILE A 117 -0.48 -30.66 6.21
N ARG A 118 -1.53 -29.84 6.17
CA ARG A 118 -1.46 -28.45 6.60
C ARG A 118 -1.08 -28.34 8.07
N ARG A 119 -1.69 -29.12 8.97
CA ARG A 119 -1.36 -29.11 10.40
C ARG A 119 0.12 -29.47 10.64
N ILE A 120 0.61 -30.55 10.03
CA ILE A 120 2.00 -30.98 10.17
C ILE A 120 2.96 -29.95 9.56
N SER A 121 2.61 -29.32 8.44
CA SER A 121 3.43 -28.25 7.86
C SER A 121 3.50 -26.99 8.73
N LEU A 122 2.54 -26.79 9.63
CA LEU A 122 2.47 -25.69 10.60
C LEU A 122 3.06 -26.09 11.97
N PHE A 123 3.88 -27.13 12.04
CA PHE A 123 4.40 -27.68 13.30
C PHE A 123 5.00 -26.62 14.23
N LYS A 124 5.97 -25.85 13.72
CA LYS A 124 6.62 -24.77 14.47
C LYS A 124 5.60 -23.74 14.98
N ARG A 125 4.61 -23.40 14.14
CA ARG A 125 3.54 -22.46 14.49
C ARG A 125 2.70 -23.00 15.63
N ASN A 126 2.29 -24.26 15.56
CA ASN A 126 1.43 -24.87 16.57
C ASN A 126 2.14 -25.02 17.92
N VAL A 127 3.42 -25.41 17.92
CA VAL A 127 4.25 -25.49 19.15
C VAL A 127 4.37 -24.12 19.83
N MET A 128 4.61 -23.05 19.06
CA MET A 128 4.79 -21.70 19.61
C MET A 128 3.47 -20.95 19.84
N ALA A 129 2.31 -21.49 19.46
CA ALA A 129 1.02 -20.82 19.62
C ALA A 129 0.54 -20.79 21.08
N ALA A 130 0.90 -21.79 21.89
CA ALA A 130 0.34 -21.98 23.22
C ALA A 130 0.47 -20.77 24.18
N PRO A 131 1.64 -20.11 24.29
CA PRO A 131 1.75 -18.91 25.14
C PRO A 131 0.86 -17.74 24.66
N PHE A 132 0.65 -17.60 23.34
CA PHE A 132 -0.26 -16.60 22.80
C PHE A 132 -1.71 -16.98 23.06
N GLU A 133 -2.04 -18.26 22.91
CA GLU A 133 -3.36 -18.76 23.25
C GLU A 133 -3.65 -18.46 24.74
N GLN A 134 -2.82 -18.91 25.65
CA GLN A 134 -3.01 -18.70 27.08
C GLN A 134 -3.16 -17.21 27.46
N ALA A 135 -2.36 -16.32 26.86
CA ALA A 135 -2.46 -14.88 27.08
C ALA A 135 -3.78 -14.28 26.56
N PHE A 136 -4.34 -14.81 25.48
CA PHE A 136 -5.60 -14.32 24.93
C PHE A 136 -6.81 -14.81 25.73
N ASP A 137 -6.74 -16.01 26.30
CA ASP A 137 -7.77 -16.52 27.20
C ASP A 137 -7.75 -15.75 28.53
N GLU A 138 -6.56 -15.52 29.10
CA GLU A 138 -6.37 -14.66 30.29
C GLU A 138 -6.87 -13.23 30.03
N PHE A 139 -6.63 -12.68 28.84
CA PHE A 139 -7.20 -11.38 28.44
C PHE A 139 -8.74 -11.40 28.51
N ALA A 140 -9.40 -12.45 28.03
CA ALA A 140 -10.86 -12.55 28.05
C ALA A 140 -11.39 -12.60 29.49
N GLU A 141 -10.73 -13.34 30.38
CA GLU A 141 -11.06 -13.40 31.80
C GLU A 141 -10.88 -12.04 32.50
N LEU A 142 -9.73 -11.39 32.29
CA LEU A 142 -9.44 -10.06 32.85
C LEU A 142 -10.39 -8.99 32.32
N GLN A 143 -10.78 -9.08 31.05
CA GLN A 143 -11.75 -8.18 30.44
C GLN A 143 -13.14 -8.35 31.07
N GLU A 144 -13.57 -9.60 31.32
CA GLU A 144 -14.83 -9.87 31.99
C GLU A 144 -14.82 -9.36 33.45
N GLN A 145 -13.73 -9.60 34.18
CA GLN A 145 -13.56 -9.09 35.53
C GLN A 145 -13.57 -7.56 35.56
N ALA A 146 -12.87 -6.90 34.65
CA ALA A 146 -12.82 -5.44 34.55
C ALA A 146 -14.18 -4.84 34.19
N SER A 147 -15.04 -5.54 33.45
CA SER A 147 -16.39 -5.05 33.14
C SER A 147 -17.28 -4.87 34.38
N LYS A 148 -16.95 -5.53 35.50
CA LYS A 148 -17.66 -5.46 36.77
C LYS A 148 -17.27 -4.24 37.61
N PHE A 149 -16.17 -3.55 37.28
CA PHE A 149 -15.63 -2.43 38.05
C PHE A 149 -15.52 -1.16 37.18
N THR A 150 -15.68 0.02 37.78
CA THR A 150 -15.30 1.28 37.10
C THR A 150 -13.77 1.39 37.09
N SER A 151 -13.20 2.01 36.05
CA SER A 151 -11.74 2.11 35.84
C SER A 151 -10.93 2.63 37.05
N GLU A 152 -11.57 3.42 37.92
CA GLU A 152 -10.97 3.97 39.14
C GLU A 152 -11.04 3.05 40.38
N GLN A 153 -11.88 2.02 40.36
CA GLN A 153 -12.10 1.07 41.47
C GLN A 153 -11.57 -0.35 41.18
N ALA A 154 -10.92 -0.58 40.04
CA ALA A 154 -10.38 -1.88 39.68
C ALA A 154 -9.32 -2.36 40.70
N PRO A 155 -9.40 -3.63 41.19
CA PRO A 155 -8.38 -4.21 42.06
C PRO A 155 -6.99 -4.13 41.44
N GLN A 156 -5.96 -4.02 42.28
CA GLN A 156 -4.57 -3.83 41.83
C GLN A 156 -4.10 -4.93 40.86
N GLY A 157 -4.53 -6.19 41.05
CA GLY A 157 -4.21 -7.29 40.13
C GLY A 157 -4.81 -7.13 38.72
N VAL A 158 -6.03 -6.59 38.59
CA VAL A 158 -6.65 -6.33 37.27
C VAL A 158 -5.98 -5.14 36.55
N ARG A 159 -5.41 -4.21 37.32
CA ARG A 159 -4.66 -3.05 36.81
C ARG A 159 -3.26 -3.41 36.35
N GLU A 160 -2.55 -4.23 37.12
CA GLU A 160 -1.19 -4.68 36.80
C GLU A 160 -1.18 -5.68 35.64
N GLY A 161 -2.30 -6.36 35.40
CA GLY A 161 -2.50 -7.32 34.31
C GLY A 161 -1.99 -8.71 34.68
N GLY A 162 -2.00 -9.59 33.69
CA GLY A 162 -1.54 -10.96 33.80
C GLY A 162 -0.02 -11.10 33.92
N GLU A 163 0.42 -12.33 34.18
CA GLU A 163 1.84 -12.67 34.23
C GLU A 163 2.52 -12.51 32.87
N VAL A 164 3.79 -12.10 32.89
CA VAL A 164 4.61 -11.99 31.68
C VAL A 164 5.09 -13.38 31.28
N ARG A 165 4.75 -13.81 30.08
CA ARG A 165 5.27 -15.04 29.46
C ARG A 165 6.49 -14.70 28.64
N ALA A 166 7.63 -15.28 28.96
CA ALA A 166 8.89 -15.07 28.26
C ALA A 166 9.22 -16.29 27.43
N ILE A 167 9.57 -16.09 26.15
CA ILE A 167 9.93 -17.15 25.22
C ILE A 167 11.31 -16.81 24.63
N HIS A 168 12.33 -17.55 25.04
CA HIS A 168 13.71 -17.37 24.57
C HIS A 168 13.96 -18.20 23.30
N TYR A 169 13.34 -17.77 22.21
CA TYR A 169 13.39 -18.48 20.93
C TYR A 169 14.79 -18.44 20.25
N ARG A 170 15.68 -17.52 20.66
CA ARG A 170 17.10 -17.50 20.28
C ARG A 170 17.96 -17.12 21.50
N GLU A 171 19.28 -17.28 21.39
CA GLU A 171 20.22 -17.06 22.50
C GLU A 171 20.19 -15.63 23.07
N GLU A 172 20.03 -14.62 22.21
CA GLU A 172 20.06 -13.19 22.59
C GLU A 172 18.72 -12.48 22.31
N GLU A 173 17.69 -13.21 21.89
CA GLU A 173 16.39 -12.63 21.49
C GLU A 173 15.26 -13.35 22.22
N ALA A 174 14.23 -12.59 22.61
CA ALA A 174 13.10 -13.11 23.36
C ALA A 174 11.78 -12.47 22.92
N ILE A 175 10.68 -13.21 23.07
CA ILE A 175 9.31 -12.70 22.93
C ILE A 175 8.70 -12.66 24.31
N TYR A 176 8.18 -11.51 24.70
CA TYR A 176 7.42 -11.34 25.94
C TYR A 176 5.97 -11.06 25.63
N ILE A 177 5.06 -11.77 26.29
CA ILE A 177 3.62 -11.61 26.10
C ILE A 177 3.00 -11.28 27.45
N LYS A 178 2.26 -10.17 27.51
CA LYS A 178 1.54 -9.73 28.70
C LYS A 178 0.10 -9.41 28.36
N ALA A 179 -0.84 -10.04 29.05
CA ALA A 179 -2.25 -9.71 28.97
C ALA A 179 -2.60 -8.58 29.95
N SER A 180 -3.39 -7.61 29.51
CA SER A 180 -3.99 -6.57 30.34
C SER A 180 -5.50 -6.58 30.15
N HIS A 181 -6.27 -5.91 31.00
CA HIS A 181 -7.75 -5.93 30.88
C HIS A 181 -8.29 -5.29 29.59
N ASP A 182 -7.53 -4.39 28.94
CA ASP A 182 -7.95 -3.64 27.77
C ASP A 182 -7.20 -4.01 26.47
N ARG A 183 -6.07 -4.72 26.58
CA ARG A 183 -5.18 -5.07 25.46
C ARG A 183 -4.28 -6.26 25.80
N VAL A 184 -3.71 -6.89 24.77
CA VAL A 184 -2.57 -7.81 24.91
C VAL A 184 -1.34 -7.16 24.28
N THR A 185 -0.24 -7.18 25.00
CA THR A 185 1.02 -6.57 24.57
C THR A 185 2.04 -7.67 24.28
N VAL A 186 2.58 -7.67 23.06
CA VAL A 186 3.63 -8.59 22.61
C VAL A 186 4.89 -7.78 22.35
N ILE A 187 5.99 -8.13 23.00
CA ILE A 187 7.25 -7.38 22.96
C ILE A 187 8.34 -8.29 22.42
N PHE A 188 8.91 -7.92 21.29
CA PHE A 188 10.09 -8.58 20.72
C PHE A 188 11.33 -7.85 21.21
N SER A 189 12.22 -8.58 21.89
CA SER A 189 13.60 -8.17 22.10
C SER A 189 14.43 -8.71 20.94
N THR A 190 14.90 -7.83 20.05
CA THR A 190 15.72 -8.19 18.88
C THR A 190 17.07 -7.49 18.97
N VAL A 191 18.13 -8.20 18.58
CA VAL A 191 19.49 -7.65 18.52
C VAL A 191 19.81 -7.25 17.08
N PHE A 192 20.38 -6.05 16.89
CA PHE A 192 20.92 -5.62 15.60
C PHE A 192 22.44 -5.60 15.66
N ARG A 193 23.08 -6.66 15.15
CA ARG A 193 24.55 -6.76 15.10
C ARG A 193 25.19 -5.72 14.18
N GLU A 194 24.53 -5.41 13.06
CA GLU A 194 24.99 -4.39 12.12
C GLU A 194 24.28 -3.05 12.40
N GLU A 195 25.07 -1.98 12.56
CA GLU A 195 24.50 -0.64 12.71
C GLU A 195 23.62 -0.23 11.52
N THR A 196 23.98 -0.65 10.31
CA THR A 196 23.16 -0.39 9.11
C THR A 196 21.77 -1.00 9.23
N ASP A 197 21.67 -2.22 9.74
CA ASP A 197 20.40 -2.92 9.90
C ASP A 197 19.56 -2.32 11.02
N ARG A 198 20.20 -1.80 12.07
CA ARG A 198 19.55 -0.99 13.11
C ARG A 198 18.91 0.27 12.52
N ILE A 199 19.62 0.98 11.62
CA ILE A 199 19.09 2.18 10.95
C ILE A 199 17.94 1.83 9.99
N PHE A 200 18.09 0.77 9.17
CA PHE A 200 16.99 0.29 8.32
C PHE A 200 15.78 -0.08 9.17
N GLY A 201 16.00 -0.85 10.24
CA GLY A 201 14.95 -1.27 11.16
C GLY A 201 14.19 -0.09 11.76
N LYS A 202 14.90 0.95 12.20
CA LYS A 202 14.29 2.19 12.70
C LYS A 202 13.40 2.87 11.65
N VAL A 203 13.84 2.93 10.39
CA VAL A 203 13.03 3.50 9.29
C VAL A 203 11.79 2.66 9.02
N PHE A 204 11.92 1.33 8.98
CA PHE A 204 10.78 0.43 8.80
C PHE A 204 9.74 0.59 9.92
N LEU A 205 10.18 0.58 11.18
CA LEU A 205 9.30 0.72 12.35
C LEU A 205 8.62 2.09 12.38
N GLN A 206 9.32 3.16 12.00
CA GLN A 206 8.72 4.47 11.85
C GLN A 206 7.62 4.47 10.77
N GLU A 207 7.85 3.81 9.63
CA GLU A 207 6.84 3.67 8.58
C GLU A 207 5.64 2.82 9.04
N PHE A 208 5.82 1.80 9.89
CA PHE A 208 4.69 1.07 10.50
C PHE A 208 3.79 2.00 11.33
N VAL A 209 4.40 2.86 12.16
CA VAL A 209 3.68 3.85 12.96
C VAL A 209 2.94 4.86 12.07
N ASP A 210 3.60 5.36 11.04
CA ASP A 210 3.02 6.36 10.13
C ASP A 210 2.00 5.77 9.14
N ALA A 211 2.07 4.46 8.84
CA ALA A 211 1.09 3.75 8.03
C ALA A 211 -0.27 3.67 8.75
N ARG A 212 -0.26 3.42 10.06
CA ARG A 212 -1.47 3.45 10.90
C ARG A 212 -2.16 4.82 10.86
N ARG A 213 -1.38 5.91 10.86
CA ARG A 213 -1.88 7.30 10.77
C ARG A 213 -2.47 7.64 9.40
N ARG A 214 -1.89 7.10 8.31
CA ARG A 214 -2.26 7.47 6.93
C ARG A 214 -3.35 6.61 6.31
N ALA A 215 -3.32 5.29 6.53
CA ALA A 215 -4.07 4.34 5.72
C ALA A 215 -4.87 3.32 6.53
N ILE A 216 -4.34 2.83 7.67
CA ILE A 216 -4.91 1.67 8.37
C ILE A 216 -5.10 1.96 9.87
N GLN A 217 -6.16 2.70 10.22
CA GLN A 217 -6.43 3.09 11.61
C GLN A 217 -6.77 1.89 12.52
N ASN A 218 -7.33 0.82 11.95
CA ASN A 218 -7.76 -0.36 12.67
C ASN A 218 -6.63 -1.37 12.93
N ALA A 219 -5.40 -1.12 12.49
CA ALA A 219 -4.27 -2.00 12.75
C ALA A 219 -3.78 -1.90 14.21
N PRO A 220 -3.07 -2.95 14.70
CA PRO A 220 -2.33 -2.89 15.96
C PRO A 220 -1.41 -1.68 16.04
N GLN A 221 -1.20 -1.19 17.26
CA GLN A 221 -0.19 -0.16 17.49
C GLN A 221 1.18 -0.81 17.63
N VAL A 222 2.19 -0.21 16.99
CA VAL A 222 3.58 -0.63 17.09
C VAL A 222 4.37 0.48 17.77
N LEU A 223 5.24 0.12 18.71
CA LEU A 223 6.17 1.03 19.38
C LEU A 223 7.57 0.44 19.27
N PHE A 224 8.58 1.30 19.23
CA PHE A 224 9.97 0.90 19.22
C PHE A 224 10.76 1.73 20.22
N ARG A 225 11.51 1.05 21.10
CA ARG A 225 12.39 1.67 22.09
C ARG A 225 13.67 0.85 22.21
N ASN A 226 14.76 1.49 22.61
CA ASN A 226 16.00 0.77 22.94
C ASN A 226 16.01 0.34 24.42
N ASP A 227 15.29 1.07 25.27
CA ASP A 227 15.12 0.72 26.68
C ASP A 227 13.94 -0.24 26.86
N PRO A 228 14.02 -1.19 27.80
CA PRO A 228 12.93 -2.09 28.11
C PRO A 228 11.68 -1.29 28.54
N PRO A 229 10.49 -1.61 28.00
CA PRO A 229 9.26 -0.93 28.37
C PRO A 229 8.82 -1.32 29.80
N LEU A 230 7.92 -0.51 30.39
CA LEU A 230 7.54 -0.63 31.81
C LEU A 230 6.95 -2.01 32.16
N GLU A 231 6.32 -2.64 31.18
CA GLU A 231 5.72 -3.97 31.26
C GLU A 231 6.75 -5.07 31.59
N LEU A 232 8.04 -4.83 31.34
CA LEU A 232 9.12 -5.80 31.53
C LEU A 232 10.00 -5.52 32.76
N GLN A 233 9.72 -4.49 33.57
CA GLN A 233 10.59 -4.10 34.69
C GLN A 233 10.87 -5.21 35.71
N ASN A 234 9.94 -6.14 35.88
CA ASN A 234 10.03 -7.22 36.88
C ASN A 234 10.64 -8.52 36.31
N VAL A 235 11.04 -8.55 35.03
CA VAL A 235 11.61 -9.75 34.40
C VAL A 235 13.10 -9.82 34.68
N PRO A 236 13.61 -10.91 35.30
CA PRO A 236 15.02 -11.06 35.61
C PRO A 236 15.85 -11.25 34.32
N GLY A 237 17.09 -10.76 34.31
CA GLY A 237 18.02 -10.95 33.19
C GLY A 237 17.93 -9.90 32.06
N LEU A 238 17.10 -8.87 32.21
CA LEU A 238 17.10 -7.75 31.28
C LEU A 238 18.30 -6.85 31.55
N SER A 239 19.24 -6.81 30.61
CA SER A 239 20.35 -5.88 30.64
C SER A 239 19.85 -4.45 30.44
N THR A 240 19.81 -3.66 31.52
CA THR A 240 19.60 -2.20 31.52
C THR A 240 20.80 -1.43 30.95
N SER A 241 21.85 -2.14 30.52
CA SER A 241 23.10 -1.55 30.05
C SER A 241 22.86 -0.83 28.73
N GLY A 242 22.97 0.50 28.74
CA GLY A 242 22.74 1.42 27.63
C GLY A 242 23.66 1.29 26.41
N ALA A 243 24.07 0.07 26.05
CA ALA A 243 24.85 -0.23 24.84
C ALA A 243 24.02 -0.07 23.54
N GLY A 244 22.69 0.01 23.63
CA GLY A 244 21.82 0.31 22.48
C GLY A 244 21.79 -0.76 21.38
N GLU A 245 22.32 -1.96 21.67
CA GLU A 245 22.39 -3.10 20.75
C GLU A 245 21.06 -3.87 20.67
N ILE A 246 20.31 -3.87 21.77
CA ILE A 246 18.99 -4.50 21.88
C ILE A 246 17.91 -3.45 21.57
N GLY A 247 17.01 -3.80 20.65
CA GLY A 247 15.81 -3.04 20.33
C GLY A 247 14.55 -3.78 20.78
N TYR A 248 13.67 -3.08 21.48
CA TYR A 248 12.37 -3.58 21.89
C TYR A 248 11.28 -3.09 20.94
N ILE A 249 10.61 -4.03 20.28
CA ILE A 249 9.48 -3.77 19.38
C ILE A 249 8.21 -4.26 20.07
N THR A 250 7.32 -3.33 20.40
CA THR A 250 6.08 -3.62 21.13
C THR A 250 4.87 -3.53 20.21
N PHE A 251 4.16 -4.64 20.05
CA PHE A 251 2.84 -4.71 19.43
C PHE A 251 1.75 -4.67 20.49
N VAL A 252 0.82 -3.74 20.34
CA VAL A 252 -0.36 -3.62 21.20
C VAL A 252 -1.59 -4.10 20.43
N LEU A 253 -2.12 -5.24 20.85
CA LEU A 253 -3.30 -5.89 20.29
C LEU A 253 -4.54 -5.51 21.11
N PHE A 254 -5.45 -4.77 20.46
CA PHE A 254 -6.77 -4.43 21.02
C PHE A 254 -7.80 -5.56 20.84
N PRO A 255 -8.95 -5.53 21.56
CA PRO A 255 -9.95 -6.61 21.55
C PRO A 255 -10.43 -7.02 20.15
N ARG A 256 -10.47 -6.08 19.21
CA ARG A 256 -10.83 -6.32 17.79
C ARG A 256 -9.88 -7.28 17.04
N HIS A 257 -8.65 -7.44 17.52
CA HIS A 257 -7.66 -8.36 16.95
C HIS A 257 -7.71 -9.73 17.64
N LEU A 258 -8.24 -9.78 18.86
CA LEU A 258 -8.24 -10.96 19.73
C LEU A 258 -9.53 -11.77 19.60
N THR A 259 -10.32 -11.53 18.55
CA THR A 259 -11.56 -12.29 18.32
C THR A 259 -11.23 -13.75 17.99
N ARG A 260 -12.06 -14.69 18.46
CA ARG A 260 -11.84 -16.13 18.25
C ARG A 260 -11.63 -16.50 16.78
N GLN A 261 -12.31 -15.82 15.86
CA GLN A 261 -12.18 -16.06 14.42
C GLN A 261 -10.85 -15.60 13.82
N ARG A 262 -10.19 -14.60 14.41
CA ARG A 262 -8.94 -14.00 13.88
C ARG A 262 -7.70 -14.41 14.66
N ARG A 263 -7.88 -14.98 15.84
CA ARG A 263 -6.82 -15.40 16.75
C ARG A 263 -5.73 -16.19 16.03
N ASP A 264 -6.10 -17.18 15.23
CA ASP A 264 -5.13 -18.03 14.54
C ASP A 264 -4.25 -17.28 13.54
N GLU A 265 -4.86 -16.40 12.75
CA GLU A 265 -4.20 -15.58 11.76
C GLU A 265 -3.28 -14.54 12.44
N VAL A 266 -3.75 -13.92 13.52
CA VAL A 266 -2.97 -12.94 14.29
C VAL A 266 -1.75 -13.60 14.94
N ILE A 267 -1.90 -14.78 15.54
CA ILE A 267 -0.78 -15.53 16.12
C ILE A 267 0.27 -15.81 15.04
N SER A 268 -0.17 -16.31 13.87
CA SER A 268 0.73 -16.66 12.76
C SER A 268 1.49 -15.44 12.21
N HIS A 269 0.80 -14.29 12.07
CA HIS A 269 1.44 -13.03 11.66
C HIS A 269 2.44 -12.49 12.69
N ILE A 270 2.08 -12.53 13.97
CA ILE A 270 2.93 -11.99 15.04
C ILE A 270 4.16 -12.89 15.22
N GLN A 271 4.00 -14.22 15.20
CA GLN A 271 5.11 -15.15 15.33
C GLN A 271 6.15 -14.96 14.21
N THR A 272 5.70 -14.78 12.97
CA THR A 272 6.60 -14.59 11.81
C THR A 272 7.12 -13.16 11.64
N PHE A 273 6.70 -12.21 12.50
CA PHE A 273 7.04 -10.80 12.36
C PHE A 273 8.56 -10.57 12.33
N ARG A 274 9.32 -11.22 13.22
CA ARG A 274 10.77 -11.00 13.32
C ARG A 274 11.49 -11.42 12.04
N ASP A 275 11.17 -12.60 11.50
CA ASP A 275 11.77 -13.06 10.25
C ASP A 275 11.32 -12.23 9.06
N TYR A 276 10.04 -11.85 9.01
CA TYR A 276 9.51 -10.92 8.02
C TYR A 276 10.30 -9.61 8.03
N PHE A 277 10.53 -9.06 9.22
CA PHE A 277 11.21 -7.79 9.41
C PHE A 277 12.67 -7.84 8.95
N HIS A 278 13.42 -8.87 9.37
CA HIS A 278 14.80 -9.10 8.94
C HIS A 278 14.92 -9.41 7.45
N TYR A 279 13.96 -10.13 6.88
CA TYR A 279 13.89 -10.41 5.44
C TYR A 279 13.73 -9.11 4.64
N HIS A 280 12.85 -8.20 5.05
CA HIS A 280 12.62 -6.94 4.34
C HIS A 280 13.76 -5.95 4.46
N ILE A 281 14.49 -5.96 5.58
CA ILE A 281 15.76 -5.22 5.71
C ILE A 281 16.76 -5.72 4.65
N LYS A 282 16.97 -7.04 4.57
CA LYS A 282 17.87 -7.64 3.57
C LYS A 282 17.41 -7.39 2.13
N ALA A 283 16.11 -7.50 1.85
CA ALA A 283 15.54 -7.20 0.54
C ALA A 283 15.73 -5.73 0.15
N SER A 284 15.61 -4.80 1.10
CA SER A 284 15.87 -3.37 0.88
C SER A 284 17.34 -3.10 0.58
N LYS A 285 18.27 -3.76 1.29
CA LYS A 285 19.71 -3.71 0.97
C LYS A 285 19.98 -4.19 -0.46
N ALA A 286 19.39 -5.32 -0.86
CA ALA A 286 19.52 -5.84 -2.22
C ALA A 286 18.94 -4.88 -3.29
N TYR A 287 17.81 -4.25 -2.99
CA TYR A 287 17.22 -3.23 -3.87
C TYR A 287 18.14 -2.01 -4.01
N ILE A 288 18.72 -1.51 -2.93
CA ILE A 288 19.69 -0.40 -2.97
C ILE A 288 20.92 -0.78 -3.80
N HIS A 289 21.45 -1.99 -3.62
CA HIS A 289 22.55 -2.49 -4.46
C HIS A 289 22.18 -2.49 -5.95
N SER A 290 20.97 -2.91 -6.32
CA SER A 290 20.51 -2.87 -7.72
C SER A 290 20.48 -1.45 -8.28
N ARG A 291 20.07 -0.46 -7.47
CA ARG A 291 20.04 0.97 -7.84
C ARG A 291 21.44 1.55 -7.97
N MET A 292 22.35 1.19 -7.07
CA MET A 292 23.76 1.57 -7.13
C MET A 292 24.40 1.03 -8.40
N ARG A 293 24.24 -0.27 -8.72
CA ARG A 293 24.77 -0.86 -9.97
C ARG A 293 24.26 -0.14 -11.21
N ARG A 294 22.96 0.17 -11.25
CA ARG A 294 22.37 0.95 -12.36
C ARG A 294 23.00 2.32 -12.48
N ARG A 295 23.18 3.04 -11.36
CA ARG A 295 23.77 4.38 -11.37
C ARG A 295 25.24 4.35 -11.76
N THR A 296 25.99 3.36 -11.30
CA THR A 296 27.39 3.14 -11.71
C THR A 296 27.48 2.83 -13.20
N ALA A 297 26.57 2.02 -13.74
CA ALA A 297 26.51 1.76 -15.19
C ALA A 297 26.26 3.05 -15.98
N ASP A 298 25.34 3.92 -15.52
CA ASP A 298 25.10 5.22 -16.14
C ASP A 298 26.37 6.10 -16.11
N PHE A 299 27.07 6.16 -14.98
CA PHE A 299 28.31 6.93 -14.86
C PHE A 299 29.44 6.38 -15.76
N LEU A 300 29.56 5.06 -15.87
CA LEU A 300 30.52 4.43 -16.79
C LEU A 300 30.20 4.74 -18.25
N GLN A 301 28.92 4.85 -18.63
CA GLN A 301 28.53 5.27 -19.97
C GLN A 301 28.95 6.72 -20.24
N VAL A 302 28.74 7.63 -19.28
CA VAL A 302 29.20 9.03 -19.39
C VAL A 302 30.71 9.09 -19.55
N LEU A 303 31.46 8.32 -18.75
CA LEU A 303 32.92 8.26 -18.83
C LEU A 303 33.39 7.71 -20.19
N ARG A 304 32.74 6.67 -20.71
CA ARG A 304 33.05 6.13 -22.05
C ARG A 304 32.79 7.15 -23.16
N ARG A 305 31.71 7.92 -23.07
CA ARG A 305 31.40 9.01 -24.03
C ARG A 305 32.40 10.17 -23.97
N ALA A 306 33.02 10.39 -22.81
CA ALA A 306 34.03 11.41 -22.64
C ALA A 306 35.41 10.99 -23.16
N ARG A 307 35.63 9.69 -23.46
CA ARG A 307 36.85 9.28 -24.15
C ARG A 307 36.75 9.73 -25.62
N PRO A 308 37.72 10.49 -26.13
CA PRO A 308 37.77 10.79 -27.56
C PRO A 308 37.83 9.46 -28.32
N GLU A 309 36.97 9.29 -29.30
CA GLU A 309 37.12 8.22 -30.28
C GLU A 309 38.49 8.43 -30.92
N GLY A 310 39.38 7.45 -30.82
CA GLY A 310 40.73 7.59 -31.35
C GLY A 310 40.64 7.98 -32.82
N ASP A 311 41.39 9.02 -33.22
CA ASP A 311 41.41 9.55 -34.58
C ASP A 311 41.28 8.39 -35.58
N GLU A 312 40.21 8.40 -36.39
CA GLU A 312 40.10 7.49 -37.51
C GLU A 312 41.43 7.58 -38.26
N LYS A 313 42.28 6.56 -38.15
CA LYS A 313 43.56 6.53 -38.88
C LYS A 313 43.20 6.75 -40.34
N GLU A 314 43.54 7.92 -40.88
CA GLU A 314 43.32 8.27 -42.28
C GLU A 314 43.79 7.08 -43.11
N ARG A 315 42.85 6.42 -43.78
CA ARG A 315 43.18 5.29 -44.65
C ARG A 315 43.96 5.86 -45.84
N LYS A 316 45.29 5.76 -45.77
CA LYS A 316 46.18 6.12 -46.87
C LYS A 316 46.08 5.07 -47.96
N THR A 317 45.89 5.51 -49.20
CA THR A 317 46.12 4.67 -50.38
C THR A 317 47.63 4.40 -50.51
N ALA A 318 48.00 3.27 -51.12
CA ALA A 318 49.39 2.80 -51.21
C ALA A 318 50.36 3.77 -51.94
N SER A 319 49.88 4.87 -52.55
CA SER A 319 50.71 5.90 -53.19
C SER A 319 50.88 7.19 -52.36
N GLY A 320 50.39 7.23 -51.11
CA GLY A 320 50.71 8.32 -50.17
C GLY A 320 50.09 9.69 -50.47
N ARG A 321 49.09 9.80 -51.36
CA ARG A 321 48.36 11.06 -51.60
C ARG A 321 47.02 11.09 -50.87
N THR A 322 46.82 12.11 -50.02
CA THR A 322 45.58 12.37 -49.29
C THR A 322 44.52 13.03 -50.18
N PHE A 323 43.33 12.42 -50.26
CA PHE A 323 42.19 12.98 -50.99
C PHE A 323 41.40 13.92 -50.08
N LYS A 324 41.71 15.23 -50.10
CA LYS A 324 40.83 16.24 -49.49
C LYS A 324 39.66 16.53 -50.44
N ARG A 325 38.51 15.91 -50.19
CA ARG A 325 37.25 16.26 -50.85
C ARG A 325 36.77 17.60 -50.30
N GLN A 326 36.97 18.69 -51.05
CA GLN A 326 36.36 19.99 -50.72
C GLN A 326 34.84 19.89 -50.92
N HIS A 327 34.09 19.96 -49.83
CA HIS A 327 32.66 20.26 -49.87
C HIS A 327 32.47 21.77 -49.65
N PRO A 328 31.57 22.43 -50.40
CA PRO A 328 31.24 23.84 -50.15
C PRO A 328 30.45 23.99 -48.84
N ASN A 329 30.83 25.01 -48.08
CA ASN A 329 30.40 25.32 -46.71
C ASN A 329 28.88 25.21 -46.44
N PRO A 330 28.51 24.78 -45.22
CA PRO A 330 27.40 25.37 -44.50
C PRO A 330 27.88 26.11 -43.23
N VAL A 331 27.57 27.40 -43.23
CA VAL A 331 27.12 28.24 -42.10
C VAL A 331 27.66 27.92 -40.69
N SER A 332 28.51 28.84 -40.21
CA SER A 332 28.60 29.37 -38.84
C SER A 332 28.27 28.41 -37.68
N THR A 333 29.29 27.75 -37.15
CA THR A 333 29.29 27.24 -35.78
C THR A 333 30.17 28.13 -34.89
N MET A 334 29.56 28.63 -33.81
CA MET A 334 30.18 29.42 -32.74
C MET A 334 31.51 28.84 -32.26
N ARG A 335 32.52 29.71 -32.20
CA ARG A 335 33.86 29.46 -31.70
C ARG A 335 33.87 29.65 -30.17
N TRP A 336 34.35 28.66 -29.41
CA TRP A 336 34.53 28.77 -27.95
C TRP A 336 35.84 29.52 -27.61
N PRO A 337 35.86 30.34 -26.53
CA PRO A 337 36.84 31.42 -26.30
C PRO A 337 38.23 31.00 -25.77
N TRP A 338 38.70 29.77 -26.04
CA TRP A 338 39.94 29.23 -25.43
C TRP A 338 40.95 28.71 -26.47
N SER A 339 40.68 28.93 -27.75
CA SER A 339 41.56 28.50 -28.84
C SER A 339 42.30 29.69 -29.45
N THR A 340 43.28 30.20 -28.73
CA THR A 340 44.39 30.99 -29.26
C THR A 340 45.64 30.12 -29.29
N LYS A 341 45.93 29.54 -30.46
CA LYS A 341 47.30 29.22 -30.84
C LYS A 341 47.73 30.36 -31.76
N ASP A 342 48.30 31.40 -31.17
CA ASP A 342 49.17 32.29 -31.92
C ASP A 342 50.57 31.72 -31.88
N SER A 343 51.03 31.35 -33.07
CA SER A 343 52.42 31.04 -33.37
C SER A 343 53.21 32.35 -33.46
N GLN A 344 54.03 32.64 -32.45
CA GLN A 344 55.19 33.51 -32.61
C GLN A 344 56.44 32.75 -32.16
N LYS A 345 57.42 32.69 -33.07
CA LYS A 345 58.81 32.33 -32.79
C LYS A 345 59.47 33.55 -32.13
N GLU A 346 60.22 33.32 -31.05
CA GLU A 346 61.39 34.13 -30.70
C GLU A 346 62.25 33.42 -29.64
N ASP A 347 63.50 33.85 -29.55
CA ASP A 347 64.70 33.06 -29.30
C ASP A 347 65.10 32.84 -27.82
N SER A 348 65.98 31.84 -27.66
CA SER A 348 67.05 31.67 -26.66
C SER A 348 66.86 32.08 -25.18
N ASN A 349 66.92 31.04 -24.34
CA ASN A 349 67.76 30.90 -23.14
C ASN A 349 67.51 31.85 -21.95
N GLU A 350 66.73 31.39 -20.95
CA GLU A 350 67.00 31.67 -19.52
C GLU A 350 66.21 30.74 -18.57
N ASN A 351 66.93 30.15 -17.61
CA ASN A 351 66.52 29.47 -16.36
C ASN A 351 65.06 29.01 -16.15
N ARG A 352 64.80 27.72 -16.35
CA ARG A 352 63.63 27.02 -15.81
C ARG A 352 63.82 26.71 -14.32
N ARG A 353 63.18 27.48 -13.43
CA ARG A 353 62.83 27.00 -12.09
C ARG A 353 61.59 26.09 -12.19
N PRO A 354 61.50 24.96 -11.47
CA PRO A 354 60.29 24.17 -11.47
C PRO A 354 59.19 24.91 -10.71
N LEU A 355 58.12 25.28 -11.41
CA LEU A 355 56.88 25.77 -10.81
C LEU A 355 56.23 24.63 -10.02
N SER A 356 56.19 24.75 -8.70
CA SER A 356 55.56 23.78 -7.80
C SER A 356 54.04 23.85 -7.90
N TRP A 357 53.45 22.89 -8.60
CA TRP A 357 52.01 22.71 -8.80
C TRP A 357 51.16 22.01 -7.69
N PRO A 358 51.56 21.81 -6.40
CA PRO A 358 50.63 21.22 -5.42
C PRO A 358 49.81 22.19 -4.55
N ASN A 359 50.16 23.47 -4.43
CA ASN A 359 49.63 24.30 -3.33
C ASN A 359 48.28 24.99 -3.61
N ASP A 360 47.86 25.13 -4.87
CA ASP A 360 46.64 25.91 -5.21
C ASP A 360 45.38 25.06 -5.47
N LEU A 361 45.48 23.73 -5.47
CA LEU A 361 44.31 22.85 -5.68
C LEU A 361 43.54 22.53 -4.38
N ASN A 362 44.08 22.88 -3.22
CA ASN A 362 43.46 22.65 -1.90
C ASN A 362 43.26 23.93 -1.06
N ALA A 363 43.55 25.11 -1.59
CA ALA A 363 43.21 26.36 -0.92
C ALA A 363 41.72 26.66 -1.14
N VAL A 364 40.84 26.08 -0.32
CA VAL A 364 39.45 26.54 -0.22
C VAL A 364 39.49 27.94 0.39
N SER A 365 39.56 28.96 -0.47
CA SER A 365 39.50 30.36 -0.06
C SER A 365 38.06 30.69 0.35
N TRP A 366 37.76 30.54 1.65
CA TRP A 366 36.46 30.89 2.24
C TRP A 366 36.03 32.33 1.94
N SER A 367 36.96 33.23 1.64
CA SER A 367 36.71 34.60 1.20
C SER A 367 35.87 34.69 -0.08
N GLN A 368 36.04 33.78 -1.04
CA GLN A 368 35.26 33.79 -2.30
C GLN A 368 33.76 33.48 -2.09
N TYR A 369 33.41 32.77 -1.01
CA TYR A 369 32.02 32.49 -0.63
C TYR A 369 31.37 33.63 0.16
N ILE A 370 32.16 34.58 0.66
CA ILE A 370 31.69 35.76 1.42
C ILE A 370 31.56 36.98 0.50
N GLU A 371 32.19 36.96 -0.68
CA GLU A 371 32.04 38.02 -1.68
C GLU A 371 30.57 38.21 -2.12
N ALA A 372 30.12 39.47 -2.11
CA ALA A 372 28.75 39.84 -2.47
C ALA A 372 28.34 39.36 -3.88
N ARG A 373 29.31 39.22 -4.80
CA ARG A 373 29.10 38.71 -6.16
C ARG A 373 28.69 37.24 -6.21
N THR A 374 29.03 36.44 -5.19
CA THR A 374 28.69 35.02 -5.09
C THR A 374 27.47 34.80 -4.19
N VAL A 375 27.38 35.55 -3.07
CA VAL A 375 26.29 35.43 -2.10
C VAL A 375 24.95 35.89 -2.68
N VAL A 376 24.93 37.01 -3.41
CA VAL A 376 23.68 37.59 -3.93
C VAL A 376 23.01 36.67 -4.97
N PRO A 377 23.70 36.17 -6.01
CA PRO A 377 23.08 35.21 -6.94
C PRO A 377 22.69 33.89 -6.28
N SER A 378 23.47 33.41 -5.31
CA SER A 378 23.18 32.17 -4.58
C SER A 378 21.92 32.29 -3.70
N LEU A 379 21.77 33.41 -2.98
CA LEU A 379 20.55 33.73 -2.22
C LEU A 379 19.35 33.93 -3.14
N LEU A 380 19.53 34.65 -4.25
CA LEU A 380 18.46 34.83 -5.23
C LEU A 380 18.02 33.49 -5.83
N PHE A 381 18.96 32.62 -6.19
CA PHE A 381 18.68 31.29 -6.73
C PHE A 381 17.98 30.40 -5.72
N THR A 382 18.42 30.38 -4.46
CA THR A 382 17.78 29.59 -3.40
C THR A 382 16.37 30.08 -3.09
N ILE A 383 16.17 31.39 -2.94
CA ILE A 383 14.82 31.98 -2.74
C ILE A 383 13.92 31.68 -3.94
N THR A 384 14.42 31.83 -5.16
CA THR A 384 13.66 31.54 -6.38
C THR A 384 13.28 30.07 -6.45
N THR A 385 14.21 29.17 -6.10
CA THR A 385 14.00 27.72 -6.08
C THR A 385 12.97 27.33 -5.02
N LEU A 386 13.07 27.85 -3.80
CA LEU A 386 12.11 27.58 -2.73
C LEU A 386 10.73 28.13 -3.07
N THR A 387 10.66 29.33 -3.64
CA THR A 387 9.41 29.94 -4.12
C THR A 387 8.79 29.09 -5.22
N PHE A 388 9.59 28.63 -6.19
CA PHE A 388 9.15 27.74 -7.26
C PHE A 388 8.63 26.41 -6.71
N ILE A 389 9.34 25.78 -5.77
CA ILE A 389 8.90 24.54 -5.11
C ILE A 389 7.59 24.77 -4.36
N ARG A 390 7.43 25.91 -3.67
CA ARG A 390 6.19 26.27 -2.95
C ARG A 390 5.03 26.48 -3.92
N ILE A 391 5.25 27.19 -5.03
CA ILE A 391 4.26 27.39 -6.09
C ILE A 391 3.89 26.04 -6.73
N TYR A 392 4.87 25.18 -7.01
CA TYR A 392 4.63 23.86 -7.59
C TYR A 392 3.81 22.98 -6.65
N LYS A 393 4.23 22.84 -5.39
CA LYS A 393 3.54 22.04 -4.38
C LYS A 393 2.14 22.57 -4.09
N SER A 394 1.96 23.89 -4.13
CA SER A 394 0.66 24.50 -3.96
C SER A 394 -0.21 24.27 -5.20
N TYR A 395 0.17 24.76 -6.39
CA TYR A 395 -0.75 24.90 -7.54
C TYR A 395 -0.59 23.87 -8.65
N LEU A 396 0.59 23.26 -8.81
CA LEU A 396 0.92 22.39 -9.96
C LEU A 396 1.03 20.91 -9.60
N ARG A 397 1.05 20.56 -8.31
CA ARG A 397 1.07 19.17 -7.85
C ARG A 397 -0.27 18.50 -8.11
N ARG A 398 -0.21 17.34 -8.76
CA ARG A 398 -1.41 16.54 -9.07
C ARG A 398 -1.95 15.83 -7.82
N ILE A 399 -3.27 15.84 -7.66
CA ILE A 399 -4.04 15.07 -6.69
C ILE A 399 -4.63 13.84 -7.41
N PRO A 400 -4.18 12.61 -7.10
CA PRO A 400 -4.62 11.42 -7.83
C PRO A 400 -5.98 10.87 -7.36
N ASN A 401 -6.32 11.00 -6.09
CA ASN A 401 -7.54 10.43 -5.51
C ASN A 401 -8.08 11.36 -4.40
N VAL A 402 -9.34 11.17 -4.00
CA VAL A 402 -10.06 11.94 -2.98
C VAL A 402 -9.31 11.97 -1.64
N ASN A 403 -8.66 10.86 -1.27
CA ASN A 403 -7.86 10.75 -0.05
C ASN A 403 -6.67 11.72 0.02
N TYR A 404 -6.19 12.21 -1.12
CA TYR A 404 -5.06 13.14 -1.17
C TYR A 404 -5.47 14.62 -1.09
N ILE A 405 -6.78 14.91 -0.99
CA ILE A 405 -7.29 16.26 -0.80
C ILE A 405 -7.22 16.58 0.69
N LYS A 406 -6.42 17.58 1.06
CA LYS A 406 -6.34 18.05 2.46
C LYS A 406 -7.68 18.69 2.88
N PRO A 407 -8.13 18.50 4.14
CA PRO A 407 -9.35 19.11 4.66
C PRO A 407 -9.45 20.62 4.42
N ASP A 408 -8.33 21.35 4.56
CA ASP A 408 -8.29 22.81 4.38
C ASP A 408 -8.57 23.28 2.95
N LEU A 409 -8.51 22.38 1.96
CA LEU A 409 -8.77 22.73 0.56
C LEU A 409 -10.26 22.80 0.24
N PHE A 410 -11.10 22.13 1.03
CA PHE A 410 -12.55 22.20 0.88
C PHE A 410 -13.04 23.64 1.11
N ARG A 411 -14.02 24.08 0.32
CA ARG A 411 -14.60 25.44 0.27
C ARG A 411 -13.67 26.56 -0.21
N ARG A 412 -12.34 26.36 -0.20
CA ARG A 412 -11.36 27.39 -0.59
C ARG A 412 -10.83 27.22 -2.01
N ARG A 413 -10.83 25.99 -2.54
CA ARG A 413 -10.14 25.69 -3.80
C ARG A 413 -11.02 25.02 -4.84
N SER A 414 -10.59 25.15 -6.10
CA SER A 414 -11.17 24.41 -7.22
C SER A 414 -10.17 23.43 -7.79
N LEU A 415 -10.68 22.29 -8.27
CA LEU A 415 -9.94 21.27 -8.99
C LEU A 415 -10.18 21.45 -10.48
N PHE A 416 -9.10 21.53 -11.26
CA PHE A 416 -9.16 21.54 -12.71
C PHE A 416 -8.72 20.19 -13.27
N GLY A 417 -9.49 19.62 -14.18
CA GLY A 417 -9.23 18.27 -14.68
C GLY A 417 -10.03 17.92 -15.93
N LYS A 418 -9.69 16.79 -16.54
CA LYS A 418 -10.43 16.20 -17.66
C LYS A 418 -11.38 15.11 -17.15
N VAL A 419 -12.63 15.11 -17.62
CA VAL A 419 -13.59 14.05 -17.30
C VAL A 419 -13.24 12.79 -18.06
N THR A 420 -13.15 11.68 -17.34
CA THR A 420 -12.69 10.39 -17.87
C THR A 420 -13.83 9.40 -18.06
N SER A 421 -14.73 9.30 -17.09
CA SER A 421 -15.94 8.48 -17.18
C SER A 421 -17.09 9.15 -16.44
N VAL A 422 -18.32 8.85 -16.85
CA VAL A 422 -19.56 9.21 -16.17
C VAL A 422 -20.17 7.90 -15.68
N GLY A 423 -20.49 7.83 -14.38
CA GLY A 423 -21.00 6.61 -13.75
C GLY A 423 -22.51 6.62 -13.60
N ASP A 424 -23.04 7.74 -13.14
CA ASP A 424 -24.46 7.99 -12.93
C ASP A 424 -24.83 9.37 -13.49
N ALA A 425 -26.12 9.70 -13.48
CA ALA A 425 -26.62 10.98 -13.97
C ALA A 425 -26.23 12.18 -13.10
N ASP A 426 -25.70 11.98 -11.88
CA ASP A 426 -25.19 13.03 -10.98
C ASP A 426 -23.68 12.90 -10.64
N ASN A 427 -23.00 11.85 -11.13
CA ASN A 427 -21.65 11.47 -10.73
C ASN A 427 -20.70 11.23 -11.91
N PHE A 428 -19.44 11.67 -11.77
CA PHE A 428 -18.40 11.41 -12.76
C PHE A 428 -16.99 11.31 -12.15
N ARG A 429 -16.05 10.77 -12.93
CA ARG A 429 -14.64 10.62 -12.57
C ARG A 429 -13.79 11.71 -13.24
N LEU A 430 -13.12 12.52 -12.43
CA LEU A 430 -12.23 13.59 -12.86
C LEU A 430 -10.76 13.15 -12.76
N PHE A 431 -10.02 13.27 -13.85
CA PHE A 431 -8.56 13.20 -13.82
C PHE A 431 -7.99 14.60 -13.62
N HIS A 432 -7.36 14.86 -12.48
CA HIS A 432 -6.86 16.18 -12.14
C HIS A 432 -5.63 16.57 -12.98
N THR A 433 -5.71 17.69 -13.66
CA THR A 433 -4.68 18.24 -14.57
C THR A 433 -4.35 19.67 -14.15
N PRO A 434 -3.57 19.88 -13.07
CA PRO A 434 -3.34 21.21 -12.51
C PRO A 434 -2.64 22.10 -13.53
N GLY A 435 -3.12 23.35 -13.67
CA GLY A 435 -2.62 24.32 -14.65
C GLY A 435 -2.93 24.02 -16.12
N GLY A 436 -3.55 22.87 -16.44
CA GLY A 436 -4.00 22.54 -17.79
C GLY A 436 -2.91 22.66 -18.86
N ARG A 437 -3.28 23.17 -20.04
CA ARG A 437 -2.34 23.37 -21.15
C ARG A 437 -1.17 24.27 -20.78
N LEU A 438 -1.35 25.30 -19.94
CA LEU A 438 -0.25 26.17 -19.51
C LEU A 438 0.83 25.43 -18.71
N ALA A 439 0.44 24.39 -17.96
CA ALA A 439 1.37 23.56 -17.19
C ALA A 439 1.89 22.34 -17.96
N GLY A 440 1.67 22.28 -19.28
CA GLY A 440 2.18 21.22 -20.16
C GLY A 440 1.22 20.06 -20.43
N TRP A 441 -0.01 20.09 -19.89
CA TRP A 441 -0.95 18.99 -20.12
C TRP A 441 -1.46 18.98 -21.58
N GLY A 442 -1.25 17.86 -22.26
CA GLY A 442 -1.69 17.63 -23.63
C GLY A 442 -0.71 18.03 -24.74
N TRP A 443 0.45 18.61 -24.42
CA TRP A 443 1.52 18.88 -25.40
C TRP A 443 2.93 18.47 -24.91
N LEU A 444 3.14 18.26 -23.60
CA LEU A 444 4.33 17.56 -23.13
C LEU A 444 4.11 16.03 -23.17
N PRO A 445 5.06 15.24 -23.69
CA PRO A 445 4.88 13.80 -23.89
C PRO A 445 4.64 13.02 -22.59
N TRP A 446 5.18 13.48 -21.45
CA TRP A 446 4.98 12.86 -20.13
C TRP A 446 3.77 13.40 -19.34
N LYS A 447 3.01 14.38 -19.88
CA LYS A 447 1.80 14.94 -19.24
C LYS A 447 0.57 14.76 -20.12
N THR A 448 0.28 13.51 -20.44
CA THR A 448 -0.91 13.09 -21.18
C THR A 448 -1.92 12.44 -20.23
N VAL A 449 -3.22 12.55 -20.56
CA VAL A 449 -4.27 11.86 -19.80
C VAL A 449 -4.38 10.44 -20.35
N PRO A 450 -4.19 9.39 -19.53
CA PRO A 450 -4.27 8.00 -19.99
C PRO A 450 -5.66 7.68 -20.55
N SER A 451 -5.71 6.82 -21.57
CA SER A 451 -6.95 6.30 -22.16
C SER A 451 -7.35 4.93 -21.63
N LYS A 452 -6.39 4.12 -21.15
CA LYS A 452 -6.64 2.77 -20.64
C LYS A 452 -7.38 2.79 -19.29
N LYS A 453 -8.37 1.92 -19.13
CA LYS A 453 -9.20 1.82 -17.91
C LYS A 453 -8.38 1.46 -16.66
N GLU A 454 -7.41 0.57 -16.79
CA GLU A 454 -6.50 0.14 -15.70
C GLU A 454 -5.64 1.30 -15.19
N ASP A 455 -5.11 2.14 -16.09
CA ASP A 455 -4.28 3.29 -15.72
C ASP A 455 -5.08 4.39 -15.00
N LEU A 456 -6.39 4.44 -15.24
CA LEU A 456 -7.33 5.37 -14.60
C LEU A 456 -7.88 4.84 -13.27
N ALA A 457 -7.82 3.52 -13.04
CA ALA A 457 -8.20 2.90 -11.78
C ALA A 457 -7.33 3.45 -10.64
N ALA A 458 -7.97 3.87 -9.55
CA ALA A 458 -7.36 4.55 -8.39
C ALA A 458 -6.64 5.90 -8.65
N LYS A 459 -6.61 6.39 -9.90
CA LYS A 459 -5.96 7.66 -10.30
C LYS A 459 -6.94 8.76 -10.70
N THR A 460 -8.21 8.62 -10.33
CA THR A 460 -9.29 9.58 -10.62
C THR A 460 -10.04 9.97 -9.36
N ILE A 461 -10.54 11.21 -9.35
CA ILE A 461 -11.32 11.78 -8.25
C ILE A 461 -12.80 11.57 -8.57
N HIS A 462 -13.54 10.93 -7.67
CA HIS A 462 -14.98 10.74 -7.84
C HIS A 462 -15.70 12.02 -7.41
N ILE A 463 -16.46 12.64 -8.32
CA ILE A 463 -17.15 13.90 -8.09
C ILE A 463 -18.66 13.69 -8.18
N ARG A 464 -19.38 14.20 -7.18
CA ARG A 464 -20.83 14.32 -7.17
C ARG A 464 -21.21 15.79 -7.40
N ILE A 465 -22.12 16.02 -8.33
CA ILE A 465 -22.63 17.37 -8.59
C ILE A 465 -23.45 17.84 -7.38
N ALA A 466 -23.10 19.00 -6.86
CA ALA A 466 -23.76 19.58 -5.69
C ALA A 466 -25.16 20.12 -6.03
N GLY A 467 -26.12 19.94 -5.11
CA GLY A 467 -27.45 20.58 -5.19
C GLY A 467 -28.42 19.99 -6.22
N VAL A 468 -28.02 18.95 -6.95
CA VAL A 468 -28.79 18.31 -8.01
C VAL A 468 -28.99 16.83 -7.67
N ASP A 469 -30.21 16.35 -7.78
CA ASP A 469 -30.58 14.93 -7.61
C ASP A 469 -31.17 14.44 -8.94
N ALA A 470 -30.42 13.59 -9.65
CA ALA A 470 -30.82 13.07 -10.94
C ALA A 470 -31.50 11.69 -10.79
N PRO A 471 -32.39 11.28 -11.71
CA PRO A 471 -33.04 9.99 -11.60
C PRO A 471 -32.05 8.82 -11.64
N GLU A 472 -32.21 7.87 -10.72
CA GLU A 472 -31.27 6.75 -10.53
C GLU A 472 -31.33 5.76 -11.70
N LEU A 473 -30.15 5.35 -12.19
CA LEU A 473 -30.04 4.34 -13.25
C LEU A 473 -30.31 2.93 -12.71
N ALA A 474 -30.65 1.99 -13.60
CA ALA A 474 -30.74 0.58 -13.23
C ALA A 474 -29.35 0.07 -12.80
N HIS A 475 -29.24 -0.38 -11.55
CA HIS A 475 -28.02 -0.97 -10.98
C HIS A 475 -28.38 -2.27 -10.28
N PHE A 476 -27.70 -3.37 -10.67
CA PHE A 476 -27.72 -4.69 -10.01
C PHE A 476 -29.10 -5.11 -9.46
N GLY A 477 -30.00 -5.54 -10.35
CA GLY A 477 -31.33 -6.04 -9.99
C GLY A 477 -32.37 -4.97 -9.60
N ARG A 478 -31.99 -3.67 -9.57
CA ARG A 478 -32.92 -2.56 -9.30
C ARG A 478 -33.46 -1.97 -10.60
N LEU A 479 -34.78 -1.70 -10.63
CA LEU A 479 -35.41 -1.00 -11.75
C LEU A 479 -34.93 0.45 -11.81
N ALA A 480 -34.71 0.94 -13.04
CA ALA A 480 -34.36 2.33 -13.28
C ALA A 480 -35.52 3.26 -12.93
N GLN A 481 -35.20 4.48 -12.49
CA GLN A 481 -36.20 5.55 -12.45
C GLN A 481 -36.51 6.03 -13.88
N PRO A 482 -37.76 6.47 -14.14
CA PRO A 482 -38.10 7.17 -15.37
C PRO A 482 -37.13 8.34 -15.65
N PHE A 483 -36.79 8.57 -16.92
CA PHE A 483 -35.86 9.63 -17.37
C PHE A 483 -34.38 9.50 -16.95
N SER A 484 -34.00 8.45 -16.20
CA SER A 484 -32.60 8.21 -15.79
C SER A 484 -31.62 8.07 -16.96
N THR A 485 -32.00 7.34 -18.00
CA THR A 485 -31.18 7.15 -19.21
C THR A 485 -30.99 8.44 -20.00
N GLU A 486 -32.02 9.28 -20.08
CA GLU A 486 -31.97 10.58 -20.77
C GLU A 486 -31.05 11.56 -20.03
N ALA A 487 -31.15 11.62 -18.70
CA ALA A 487 -30.27 12.42 -17.86
C ALA A 487 -28.80 11.97 -17.96
N TYR A 488 -28.55 10.65 -17.92
CA TYR A 488 -27.21 10.07 -18.07
C TYR A 488 -26.59 10.35 -19.45
N ASN A 489 -27.35 10.14 -20.53
CA ASN A 489 -26.89 10.40 -21.89
C ASN A 489 -26.58 11.89 -22.11
N TRP A 490 -27.42 12.76 -21.55
CA TRP A 490 -27.19 14.20 -21.60
C TRP A 490 -25.91 14.58 -20.86
N LEU A 491 -25.74 14.13 -19.60
CA LEU A 491 -24.55 14.45 -18.82
C LEU A 491 -23.30 13.95 -19.54
N THR A 492 -23.32 12.69 -19.99
CA THR A 492 -22.23 12.07 -20.75
C THR A 492 -21.85 12.90 -21.98
N SER A 493 -22.81 13.26 -22.83
CA SER A 493 -22.52 14.09 -24.02
C SER A 493 -22.04 15.51 -23.67
N TYR A 494 -22.45 16.04 -22.51
CA TYR A 494 -22.13 17.39 -22.08
C TYR A 494 -20.73 17.54 -21.48
N ILE A 495 -20.27 16.55 -20.69
CA ILE A 495 -19.01 16.65 -19.91
C ILE A 495 -17.92 15.66 -20.31
N LEU A 496 -18.24 14.52 -20.94
CA LEU A 496 -17.25 13.47 -21.22
C LEU A 496 -16.10 14.01 -22.08
N HIS A 497 -14.87 13.67 -21.70
CA HIS A 497 -13.62 14.11 -22.34
C HIS A 497 -13.38 15.63 -22.35
N ARG A 498 -14.22 16.42 -21.69
CA ARG A 498 -14.02 17.87 -21.55
C ARG A 498 -13.25 18.21 -20.27
N HIS A 499 -12.61 19.38 -20.29
CA HIS A 499 -11.98 19.93 -19.10
C HIS A 499 -13.01 20.71 -18.28
N VAL A 500 -13.09 20.38 -17.00
CA VAL A 500 -14.04 20.97 -16.06
C VAL A 500 -13.31 21.55 -14.85
N ARG A 501 -13.93 22.55 -14.23
CA ARG A 501 -13.48 23.15 -12.98
C ARG A 501 -14.51 22.83 -11.89
N ALA A 502 -14.12 22.03 -10.91
CA ALA A 502 -14.96 21.61 -9.80
C ALA A 502 -14.60 22.38 -8.53
N TYR A 503 -15.55 23.11 -7.95
CA TYR A 503 -15.41 23.82 -6.68
C TYR A 503 -15.84 22.90 -5.55
N ILE A 504 -14.87 22.45 -4.73
CA ILE A 504 -15.06 21.36 -3.79
C ILE A 504 -15.64 21.87 -2.46
N TYR A 505 -16.68 21.23 -1.94
CA TYR A 505 -17.33 21.65 -0.68
C TYR A 505 -17.04 20.69 0.46
N ARG A 506 -17.25 19.39 0.23
CA ARG A 506 -17.05 18.35 1.24
C ARG A 506 -16.86 16.98 0.61
N ARG A 507 -16.46 16.03 1.44
CA ARG A 507 -16.44 14.60 1.12
C ARG A 507 -17.74 13.95 1.63
N ASP A 508 -18.35 13.12 0.80
CA ASP A 508 -19.56 12.33 1.10
C ASP A 508 -19.16 10.96 1.71
N GLN A 509 -20.12 10.24 2.30
CA GLN A 509 -19.96 8.91 2.90
C GLN A 509 -19.49 7.82 1.92
N TYR A 510 -19.67 8.05 0.62
CA TYR A 510 -19.25 7.15 -0.47
C TYR A 510 -17.90 7.54 -1.08
N ASP A 511 -17.08 8.31 -0.37
CA ASP A 511 -15.80 8.83 -0.85
C ASP A 511 -15.89 9.64 -2.15
N ARG A 512 -17.00 10.34 -2.33
CA ARG A 512 -17.24 11.30 -3.41
C ARG A 512 -16.96 12.71 -2.92
N VAL A 513 -16.41 13.54 -3.79
CA VAL A 513 -16.28 14.97 -3.53
C VAL A 513 -17.53 15.67 -4.05
N VAL A 514 -18.29 16.29 -3.14
CA VAL A 514 -19.43 17.14 -3.49
C VAL A 514 -18.91 18.46 -4.00
N ALA A 515 -19.22 18.81 -5.25
CA ALA A 515 -18.68 20.00 -5.89
C ALA A 515 -19.67 20.63 -6.88
N ILE A 516 -19.61 21.96 -7.01
CA ILE A 516 -20.22 22.68 -8.14
C ILE A 516 -19.26 22.61 -9.33
N VAL A 517 -19.78 22.25 -10.50
CA VAL A 517 -18.94 21.91 -11.66
C VAL A 517 -19.22 22.88 -12.80
N PHE A 518 -18.16 23.54 -13.26
CA PHE A 518 -18.22 24.43 -14.41
C PHE A 518 -17.51 23.83 -15.61
N VAL A 519 -18.21 23.82 -16.75
CA VAL A 519 -17.64 23.52 -18.07
C VAL A 519 -17.41 24.84 -18.80
N ARG A 520 -16.26 24.97 -19.46
CA ARG A 520 -16.00 26.10 -20.34
C ARG A 520 -16.50 25.77 -21.75
N LYS A 521 -17.48 26.53 -22.25
CA LYS A 521 -17.96 26.44 -23.64
C LYS A 521 -17.57 27.73 -24.36
N ARG A 522 -16.59 27.64 -25.27
CA ARG A 522 -15.95 28.80 -25.92
C ARG A 522 -15.42 29.79 -24.87
N LEU A 523 -16.03 30.98 -24.77
CA LEU A 523 -15.63 32.03 -23.82
C LEU A 523 -16.40 32.01 -22.49
N PHE A 524 -17.54 31.34 -22.40
CA PHE A 524 -18.39 31.37 -21.21
C PHE A 524 -18.23 30.13 -20.33
N LYS A 525 -18.31 30.33 -19.01
CA LYS A 525 -18.41 29.24 -18.04
C LYS A 525 -19.89 28.91 -17.85
N ARG A 526 -20.23 27.62 -17.91
CA ARG A 526 -21.58 27.11 -17.69
C ARG A 526 -21.55 26.16 -16.51
N ASP A 527 -22.46 26.36 -15.57
CA ASP A 527 -22.68 25.44 -14.45
C ASP A 527 -23.44 24.21 -14.98
N VAL A 528 -22.85 23.03 -14.79
CA VAL A 528 -23.43 21.77 -15.26
C VAL A 528 -24.74 21.47 -14.52
N GLY A 529 -24.79 21.70 -13.21
CA GLY A 529 -25.96 21.39 -12.39
C GLY A 529 -27.15 22.29 -12.76
N LEU A 530 -26.90 23.59 -12.94
CA LEU A 530 -27.92 24.54 -13.37
C LEU A 530 -28.49 24.19 -14.76
N GLU A 531 -27.65 23.76 -15.70
CA GLU A 531 -28.07 23.37 -17.05
C GLU A 531 -28.89 22.06 -17.06
N MET A 532 -28.62 21.14 -16.12
CA MET A 532 -29.47 19.96 -15.91
C MET A 532 -30.86 20.33 -15.43
N LEU A 533 -30.96 21.23 -14.45
CA LEU A 533 -32.23 21.71 -13.91
C LEU A 533 -33.06 22.44 -14.96
N LYS A 534 -32.43 23.33 -15.76
CA LYS A 534 -33.11 24.04 -16.86
C LYS A 534 -33.69 23.11 -17.93
N LYS A 535 -33.08 21.94 -18.14
CA LYS A 535 -33.56 20.92 -19.08
C LYS A 535 -34.53 19.93 -18.46
N GLY A 536 -34.89 20.10 -17.19
CA GLY A 536 -35.77 19.17 -16.46
C GLY A 536 -35.22 17.75 -16.41
N LEU A 537 -33.89 17.61 -16.25
CA LEU A 537 -33.22 16.30 -16.17
C LEU A 537 -32.88 15.89 -14.73
N ALA A 538 -33.14 16.77 -13.76
CA ALA A 538 -32.91 16.54 -12.35
C ALA A 538 -33.79 17.45 -11.48
N THR A 539 -33.89 17.15 -10.20
CA THR A 539 -34.55 17.96 -9.17
C THR A 539 -33.53 18.60 -8.23
N VAL A 540 -33.95 19.62 -7.48
CA VAL A 540 -33.09 20.21 -6.44
C VAL A 540 -33.13 19.34 -5.19
N TYR A 541 -31.96 19.04 -4.62
CA TYR A 541 -31.86 18.14 -3.47
C TYR A 541 -32.40 18.79 -2.17
N GLU A 542 -33.48 18.25 -1.62
CA GLU A 542 -34.09 18.68 -0.36
C GLU A 542 -33.47 17.95 0.86
N ALA A 543 -32.33 18.40 1.38
CA ALA A 543 -31.83 17.91 2.68
C ALA A 543 -31.99 18.94 3.79
N LYS A 544 -32.25 18.42 5.00
CA LYS A 544 -32.40 19.10 6.31
C LYS A 544 -31.20 19.96 6.76
N THR A 545 -30.16 20.12 5.94
CA THR A 545 -28.98 20.92 6.25
C THR A 545 -29.06 22.22 5.46
N GLY A 546 -29.83 23.17 5.99
CA GLY A 546 -29.90 24.52 5.44
C GLY A 546 -28.53 25.20 5.48
N SER A 547 -28.26 26.02 4.46
CA SER A 547 -27.17 27.02 4.36
C SER A 547 -25.83 26.67 3.69
N GLU A 548 -25.62 25.50 3.07
CA GLU A 548 -24.32 25.23 2.40
C GLU A 548 -24.17 25.85 0.99
N PHE A 549 -25.26 26.29 0.37
CA PHE A 549 -25.30 26.66 -1.06
C PHE A 549 -25.51 28.17 -1.33
N GLY A 550 -25.72 28.99 -0.30
CA GLY A 550 -25.80 30.45 -0.40
C GLY A 550 -26.69 30.95 -1.54
N GLU A 551 -26.12 31.75 -2.45
CA GLU A 551 -26.83 32.34 -3.60
C GLU A 551 -27.20 31.35 -4.71
N PHE A 552 -26.46 30.24 -4.87
CA PHE A 552 -26.69 29.26 -5.94
C PHE A 552 -27.96 28.45 -5.73
N GLU A 553 -28.36 28.22 -4.47
CA GLU A 553 -29.59 27.50 -4.15
C GLU A 553 -30.83 28.17 -4.71
N ARG A 554 -30.92 29.50 -4.59
CA ARG A 554 -32.03 30.30 -5.13
C ARG A 554 -32.10 30.16 -6.66
N GLN A 555 -30.95 30.22 -7.33
CA GLN A 555 -30.88 30.05 -8.79
C GLN A 555 -31.31 28.65 -9.23
N TYR A 556 -30.93 27.62 -8.46
CA TYR A 556 -31.29 26.23 -8.76
C TYR A 556 -32.79 26.01 -8.60
N ARG A 557 -33.39 26.51 -7.51
CA ARG A 557 -34.84 26.44 -7.29
C ARG A 557 -35.62 27.22 -8.36
N GLN A 558 -35.17 28.41 -8.74
CA GLN A 558 -35.78 29.18 -9.82
C GLN A 558 -35.72 28.46 -11.16
N ALA A 559 -34.58 27.83 -11.47
CA ALA A 559 -34.41 27.05 -12.69
C ALA A 559 -35.33 25.82 -12.71
N GLU A 560 -35.49 25.14 -11.57
CA GLU A 560 -36.42 24.02 -11.43
C GLU A 560 -37.88 24.46 -11.56
N MET A 561 -38.29 25.55 -10.90
CA MET A 561 -39.65 26.10 -11.02
C MET A 561 -39.97 26.47 -12.47
N LYS A 562 -39.00 27.07 -13.17
CA LYS A 562 -39.14 27.41 -14.59
C LYS A 562 -39.22 26.16 -15.48
N ALA A 563 -38.40 25.14 -15.22
CA ALA A 563 -38.47 23.89 -15.98
C ALA A 563 -39.81 23.16 -15.76
N LYS A 564 -40.38 23.26 -14.54
CA LYS A 564 -41.72 22.77 -14.20
C LYS A 564 -42.82 23.54 -14.93
N SER A 565 -42.75 24.88 -14.96
CA SER A 565 -43.74 25.70 -15.69
C SER A 565 -43.69 25.48 -17.20
N ASP A 566 -42.48 25.34 -17.74
CA ASP A 566 -42.24 25.20 -19.18
C ASP A 566 -42.44 23.75 -19.67
N GLY A 567 -42.71 22.80 -18.76
CA GLY A 567 -42.98 21.40 -19.10
C GLY A 567 -41.81 20.70 -19.81
N VAL A 568 -40.57 20.98 -19.41
CA VAL A 568 -39.37 20.49 -20.11
C VAL A 568 -38.84 19.22 -19.46
N GLY A 569 -38.40 18.25 -20.27
CA GLY A 569 -37.76 17.02 -19.78
C GLY A 569 -38.73 16.13 -19.01
N MET A 570 -38.39 15.77 -17.76
CA MET A 570 -39.23 14.93 -16.90
C MET A 570 -40.59 15.57 -16.52
N TRP A 571 -40.74 16.88 -16.76
CA TRP A 571 -41.97 17.63 -16.52
C TRP A 571 -42.89 17.70 -17.76
N SER A 572 -42.47 17.10 -18.88
CA SER A 572 -43.25 17.11 -20.13
C SER A 572 -44.44 16.15 -20.07
N GLN A 573 -45.58 16.61 -20.58
CA GLN A 573 -46.73 15.74 -20.82
C GLN A 573 -46.64 15.10 -22.21
N PRO A 574 -47.13 13.86 -22.39
CA PRO A 574 -47.15 13.21 -23.70
C PRO A 574 -47.96 14.06 -24.70
N SER A 575 -47.42 14.22 -25.91
CA SER A 575 -48.06 14.98 -26.99
C SER A 575 -49.41 14.37 -27.37
N LEU A 576 -50.34 15.17 -27.90
CA LEU A 576 -51.67 14.72 -28.34
C LEU A 576 -51.61 13.48 -29.26
N TRP A 577 -50.65 13.44 -30.18
CA TRP A 577 -50.39 12.31 -31.07
C TRP A 577 -49.81 11.06 -30.39
N ALA A 578 -49.08 11.22 -29.28
CA ALA A 578 -48.61 10.10 -28.46
C ALA A 578 -49.75 9.49 -27.62
N ARG A 579 -50.63 10.34 -27.07
CA ARG A 579 -51.84 9.90 -26.35
C ARG A 579 -52.82 9.18 -27.27
N LEU A 580 -52.97 9.65 -28.52
CA LEU A 580 -53.78 8.99 -29.56
C LEU A 580 -53.24 7.61 -29.99
N ARG A 581 -51.91 7.38 -29.89
CA ARG A 581 -51.28 6.07 -30.14
C ARG A 581 -51.28 5.13 -28.92
N GLY A 582 -51.94 5.52 -27.82
CA GLY A 582 -52.01 4.71 -26.60
C GLY A 582 -50.73 4.74 -25.74
N GLU A 583 -49.77 5.61 -26.04
CA GLU A 583 -48.56 5.75 -25.21
C GLU A 583 -48.92 6.47 -23.90
N LYS A 584 -48.94 5.71 -22.80
CA LYS A 584 -49.05 6.28 -21.45
C LYS A 584 -47.75 7.00 -21.11
N GLY A 585 -47.84 8.28 -20.73
CA GLY A 585 -46.67 9.06 -20.31
C GLY A 585 -45.95 8.39 -19.13
N LYS A 586 -44.60 8.44 -19.13
CA LYS A 586 -43.79 7.94 -18.02
C LYS A 586 -44.16 8.73 -16.75
N ALA A 587 -44.81 8.09 -15.79
CA ALA A 587 -45.17 8.73 -14.53
C ALA A 587 -43.88 9.19 -13.81
N LEU A 588 -43.83 10.46 -13.39
CA LEU A 588 -42.70 10.97 -12.62
C LEU A 588 -42.68 10.28 -11.25
N GLU A 589 -41.54 9.69 -10.90
CA GLU A 589 -41.30 9.12 -9.58
C GLU A 589 -40.30 10.01 -8.85
N SER A 590 -40.66 10.51 -7.67
CA SER A 590 -39.75 11.32 -6.86
C SER A 590 -38.65 10.46 -6.23
N PRO A 591 -37.48 11.04 -5.88
CA PRO A 591 -36.41 10.30 -5.20
C PRO A 591 -36.83 9.65 -3.87
N ARG A 592 -37.87 10.20 -3.20
CA ARG A 592 -38.43 9.61 -1.96
C ARG A 592 -39.29 8.39 -2.29
N GLU A 593 -40.19 8.50 -3.25
CA GLU A 593 -41.05 7.40 -3.69
C GLU A 593 -40.23 6.22 -4.22
N TYR A 594 -39.17 6.49 -4.98
CA TYR A 594 -38.24 5.45 -5.43
C TYR A 594 -37.57 4.72 -4.26
N LYS A 595 -37.09 5.45 -3.26
CA LYS A 595 -36.48 4.84 -2.07
C LYS A 595 -37.46 3.98 -1.29
N VAL A 596 -38.72 4.41 -1.18
CA VAL A 596 -39.80 3.63 -0.55
C VAL A 596 -40.09 2.37 -1.35
N ARG A 597 -40.25 2.47 -2.68
CA ARG A 597 -40.44 1.32 -3.57
C ARG A 597 -39.29 0.31 -3.44
N MET A 598 -38.05 0.77 -3.51
CA MET A 598 -36.86 -0.09 -3.41
C MET A 598 -36.67 -0.69 -2.01
N ALA A 599 -37.08 0.00 -0.94
CA ALA A 599 -37.07 -0.56 0.40
C ALA A 599 -38.08 -1.72 0.53
N ALA A 600 -39.25 -1.61 -0.14
CA ALA A 600 -40.26 -2.65 -0.19
C ALA A 600 -39.87 -3.86 -1.06
N THR A 601 -39.03 -3.69 -2.09
CA THR A 601 -38.60 -4.77 -3.00
C THR A 601 -37.35 -5.54 -2.53
N ARG A 602 -36.82 -5.30 -1.32
CA ARG A 602 -35.62 -6.03 -0.85
C ARG A 602 -35.97 -7.50 -0.52
N PRO A 603 -35.38 -8.50 -1.20
CA PRO A 603 -35.57 -9.90 -0.81
C PRO A 603 -34.91 -10.17 0.57
N GLU A 604 -35.56 -10.99 1.39
CA GLU A 604 -35.15 -11.35 2.77
C GLU A 604 -33.74 -11.96 2.87
N THR A 605 -33.13 -12.34 1.76
CA THR A 605 -31.76 -12.89 1.71
C THR A 605 -30.67 -11.86 2.00
N GLU A 606 -30.90 -10.55 1.81
CA GLU A 606 -29.91 -9.52 2.14
C GLU A 606 -29.95 -9.05 3.61
N SER A 607 -31.09 -9.21 4.31
CA SER A 607 -31.17 -8.83 5.73
C SER A 607 -30.32 -9.74 6.62
N LYS A 608 -30.22 -11.04 6.28
CA LYS A 608 -29.36 -12.01 6.99
C LYS A 608 -27.86 -11.78 6.79
N LYS A 609 -27.42 -11.09 5.74
CA LYS A 609 -26.00 -10.79 5.47
C LYS A 609 -25.48 -9.54 6.18
N LYS A 610 -26.37 -8.70 6.73
CA LYS A 610 -26.00 -7.52 7.54
C LYS A 610 -26.03 -7.77 9.05
N ALA A 611 -26.55 -8.92 9.47
CA ALA A 611 -26.62 -9.37 10.86
C ALA A 611 -25.56 -10.45 11.21
N ARG A 612 -24.64 -10.75 10.29
CA ARG A 612 -23.41 -11.53 10.50
C ARG A 612 -22.23 -10.63 10.15
#